data_AF-A0A382T4K5-F1
#
_entry.id   AF-A0A382T4K5-F1
#
_cell.length_a   1.000
_cell.length_b   1.000
_cell.length_c   1.000
_cell.angle_alpha   90.00
_cell.angle_beta   90.00
_cell.angle_gamma   90.00
#
_symmetry.space_group_name_H-M   'P 1'
#
loop_
_entity.id
_entity.type
_entity.pdbx_description
1 polymer ?
#
loop_
_entity_poly.entity_id
_entity_poly.type
_entity_poly.pdbx_seq_one_letter_code
_entity_poly.pdbx_strand_id
1 'polypeptide(L)'
;MSDRDAEISRFDSKPSSYDESVAFTTDGNVSRTPDSAAVLVYFRDLQDYICAALEEVEGGGASFHEDNWERDAGGGGQTRVLAGETIEKAGVNFSHVIGDHLPPSA
;
A
#
# COMPACT_ATOMS: atom_id res chain seq x y z
N MET A 1 -19.50 19.10 -9.36
CA MET A 1 -18.19 18.42 -9.27
C MET A 1 -18.31 17.53 -8.06
N SER A 2 -18.39 16.21 -8.27
CA SER A 2 -18.77 15.25 -7.24
C SER A 2 -17.61 15.07 -6.26
N ASP A 3 -17.86 15.08 -4.95
CA ASP A 3 -16.84 14.91 -3.90
C ASP A 3 -15.93 13.68 -4.13
N ARG A 4 -16.44 12.64 -4.80
CA ARG A 4 -15.68 11.44 -5.22
C ARG A 4 -14.46 11.72 -6.11
N ASP A 5 -14.52 12.75 -6.96
CA ASP A 5 -13.39 13.10 -7.84
C ASP A 5 -12.26 13.77 -7.06
N ALA A 6 -12.58 14.45 -5.94
CA ALA A 6 -11.60 15.12 -5.09
C ALA A 6 -10.83 14.13 -4.20
N GLU A 7 -11.45 13.03 -3.76
CA GLU A 7 -10.79 12.00 -2.94
C GLU A 7 -9.80 11.16 -3.74
N ILE A 8 -10.16 10.77 -4.98
CA ILE A 8 -9.25 10.03 -5.87
C ILE A 8 -8.06 10.93 -6.28
N SER A 9 -8.30 12.23 -6.52
CA SER A 9 -7.24 13.20 -6.83
C SER A 9 -6.26 13.46 -5.67
N ARG A 10 -6.70 13.26 -4.41
CA ARG A 10 -5.84 13.42 -3.23
C ARG A 10 -4.81 12.29 -3.12
N PHE A 11 -5.12 11.10 -3.61
CA PHE A 11 -4.22 9.96 -3.57
C PHE A 11 -3.15 9.98 -4.68
N ASP A 12 -3.45 10.60 -5.82
CA ASP A 12 -2.46 10.89 -6.88
C ASP A 12 -1.48 12.03 -6.50
N SER A 13 -1.74 12.69 -5.37
CA SER A 13 -0.81 13.66 -4.81
C SER A 13 0.38 12.93 -4.20
N LYS A 14 1.57 13.17 -4.75
CA LYS A 14 2.85 12.62 -4.26
C LYS A 14 2.92 12.72 -2.72
N PRO A 15 3.32 11.66 -2.01
CA PRO A 15 3.47 11.72 -0.55
C PRO A 15 4.42 12.86 -0.16
N SER A 16 4.22 13.47 1.00
CA SER A 16 5.03 14.63 1.45
C SER A 16 6.54 14.32 1.55
N SER A 17 6.93 13.05 1.56
CA SER A 17 8.31 12.58 1.55
C SER A 17 8.87 12.35 0.13
N TYR A 18 8.09 12.58 -0.91
CA TYR A 18 8.52 12.47 -2.30
C TYR A 18 9.42 13.66 -2.64
N ASP A 19 10.72 13.43 -2.61
CA ASP A 19 11.71 14.44 -2.99
C ASP A 19 11.70 14.64 -4.51
N GLU A 20 11.18 15.79 -4.96
CA GLU A 20 11.18 16.16 -6.38
C GLU A 20 12.60 16.36 -6.95
N SER A 21 13.64 16.53 -6.12
CA SER A 21 15.03 16.66 -6.58
C SER A 21 15.66 15.34 -7.06
N VAL A 22 15.02 14.21 -6.76
CA VAL A 22 15.38 12.88 -7.30
C VAL A 22 14.73 12.64 -8.66
N ALA A 23 13.83 13.52 -9.11
CA ALA A 23 13.27 13.48 -10.46
C ALA A 23 14.32 13.96 -11.46
N PHE A 24 15.10 13.01 -11.97
CA PHE A 24 15.82 13.08 -13.25
C PHE A 24 16.62 14.37 -13.47
N THR A 25 17.79 14.46 -12.84
CA THR A 25 18.79 15.47 -13.19
C THR A 25 19.37 15.17 -14.57
N THR A 26 19.34 16.15 -15.48
CA THR A 26 19.90 16.11 -16.85
C THR A 26 21.43 15.98 -16.91
N ASP A 27 22.08 15.66 -15.80
CA ASP A 27 23.53 15.52 -15.68
C ASP A 27 23.91 14.04 -15.60
N GLY A 28 23.78 13.33 -16.72
CA GLY A 28 24.62 12.20 -17.18
C GLY A 28 24.92 10.99 -16.30
N ASN A 29 24.53 10.92 -15.02
CA ASN A 29 24.87 9.84 -14.11
C ASN A 29 23.73 9.57 -13.11
N VAL A 30 22.63 9.03 -13.62
CA VAL A 30 21.51 8.59 -12.80
C VAL A 30 21.84 7.22 -12.20
N SER A 31 22.12 7.18 -10.90
CA SER A 31 22.04 5.92 -10.14
C SER A 31 20.58 5.46 -10.16
N ARG A 32 20.28 4.52 -11.05
CA ARG A 32 18.94 4.01 -11.41
C ARG A 32 18.36 3.03 -10.39
N THR A 33 18.74 3.13 -9.12
CA THR A 33 18.20 2.22 -8.09
C THR A 33 16.80 2.70 -7.70
N PRO A 34 15.75 1.87 -7.86
CA PRO A 34 14.42 2.20 -7.39
C PRO A 34 14.42 2.46 -5.89
N ASP A 35 13.75 3.52 -5.45
CA ASP A 35 13.52 3.78 -4.03
C ASP A 35 12.45 2.84 -3.50
N SER A 36 12.89 1.71 -2.95
CA SER A 36 12.00 0.73 -2.33
C SER A 36 11.28 1.30 -1.11
N ALA A 37 11.87 2.24 -0.37
CA ALA A 37 11.23 2.84 0.79
C ALA A 37 10.02 3.69 0.38
N ALA A 38 10.14 4.49 -0.69
CA ALA A 38 9.01 5.24 -1.25
C ALA A 38 7.87 4.31 -1.69
N VAL A 39 8.20 3.18 -2.32
CA VAL A 39 7.21 2.17 -2.74
C VAL A 39 6.52 1.52 -1.54
N LEU A 40 7.26 1.22 -0.46
CA LEU A 40 6.70 0.64 0.77
C LEU A 40 5.70 1.57 1.44
N VAL A 41 6.03 2.86 1.54
CA VAL A 41 5.12 3.88 2.10
C VAL A 41 3.85 3.95 1.27
N TYR A 42 3.99 4.06 -0.05
CA TYR A 42 2.84 4.14 -0.95
C TYR A 42 1.88 2.95 -0.81
N PHE A 43 2.39 1.71 -0.77
CA PHE A 43 1.51 0.53 -0.67
C PHE A 43 0.86 0.37 0.70
N ARG A 44 1.48 0.86 1.78
CA ARG A 44 0.84 0.90 3.11
C ARG A 44 -0.29 1.92 3.14
N ASP A 45 -0.03 3.13 2.63
CA ASP A 45 -1.05 4.17 2.51
C ASP A 45 -2.22 3.72 1.62
N LEU A 46 -1.92 2.95 0.56
CA LEU A 46 -2.94 2.34 -0.29
C LEU A 46 -3.81 1.32 0.48
N GLN A 47 -3.20 0.46 1.29
CA GLN A 47 -3.94 -0.50 2.13
C GLN A 47 -4.85 0.24 3.10
N ASP A 48 -4.36 1.28 3.78
CA ASP A 48 -5.15 2.12 4.68
C ASP A 48 -6.34 2.77 3.96
N TYR A 49 -6.09 3.36 2.79
CA TYR A 49 -7.14 3.98 1.99
C TYR A 49 -8.23 2.99 1.56
N ILE A 50 -7.85 1.82 1.03
CA ILE A 50 -8.81 0.80 0.60
C ILE A 50 -9.62 0.31 1.79
N CYS A 51 -8.97 0.09 2.96
CA CYS A 51 -9.69 -0.35 4.16
C CYS A 51 -10.72 0.68 4.60
N ALA A 52 -10.34 1.96 4.68
CA ALA A 52 -11.24 3.04 5.08
C ALA A 52 -12.44 3.17 4.12
N ALA A 53 -12.18 3.12 2.81
CA ALA A 53 -13.25 3.19 1.80
C ALA A 53 -14.22 1.99 1.90
N LEU A 54 -13.70 0.79 2.17
CA LEU A 54 -14.53 -0.40 2.35
C LEU A 54 -15.34 -0.36 3.65
N GLU A 55 -14.78 0.17 4.74
CA GLU A 55 -15.51 0.37 6.01
C GLU A 55 -16.63 1.42 5.88
N GLU A 56 -16.42 2.48 5.08
CA GLU A 56 -17.46 3.47 4.78
C GLU A 56 -18.64 2.84 4.04
N VAL A 57 -18.36 1.99 3.04
CA VAL A 57 -19.39 1.26 2.29
C VAL A 57 -20.09 0.23 3.16
N GLU A 58 -19.37 -0.43 4.07
CA GLU A 58 -19.94 -1.43 4.98
C GLU A 58 -21.05 -0.83 5.85
N GLY A 59 -20.81 0.35 6.47
CA GLY A 59 -21.82 1.11 7.22
C GLY A 59 -22.39 0.45 8.49
N GLY A 60 -22.21 -0.87 8.68
CA GLY A 60 -22.73 -1.69 9.78
C GLY A 60 -21.85 -1.76 11.03
N GLY A 61 -20.77 -0.97 11.10
CA GLY A 61 -19.83 -0.95 12.23
C GLY A 61 -18.85 -2.12 12.27
N ALA A 62 -18.89 -3.04 11.30
CA ALA A 62 -17.82 -4.01 11.08
C ALA A 62 -16.56 -3.29 10.56
N SER A 63 -15.41 -3.64 11.12
CA SER A 63 -14.12 -3.04 10.80
C SER A 63 -13.11 -4.12 10.39
N PHE A 64 -12.01 -3.71 9.77
CA PHE A 64 -10.90 -4.62 9.49
C PHE A 64 -10.23 -5.10 10.78
N HIS A 65 -10.01 -6.40 10.85
CA HIS A 65 -9.11 -7.03 11.81
C HIS A 65 -7.73 -7.17 11.18
N GLU A 66 -6.74 -6.62 11.86
CA GLU A 66 -5.34 -6.61 11.42
C GLU A 66 -4.54 -7.75 12.05
N ASP A 67 -3.76 -8.44 11.22
CA ASP A 67 -2.75 -9.41 11.61
C ASP A 67 -1.40 -9.01 10.99
N ASN A 68 -0.46 -8.64 11.85
CA ASN A 68 0.90 -8.33 11.46
C ASN A 68 1.77 -9.57 11.66
N TRP A 69 2.54 -9.91 10.64
CA TRP A 69 3.41 -11.08 10.69
C TRP A 69 4.78 -10.77 10.10
N GLU A 70 5.76 -11.49 10.60
CA GLU A 70 7.15 -11.44 10.15
C GLU A 70 7.60 -12.85 9.77
N ARG A 71 8.63 -12.95 8.92
CA ARG A 71 9.25 -14.23 8.57
C ARG A 71 10.67 -14.28 9.08
N ASP A 72 11.09 -15.45 9.54
CA ASP A 72 12.47 -15.71 9.97
C ASP A 72 13.49 -15.40 8.86
N ALA A 73 13.12 -15.62 7.60
CA ALA A 73 13.93 -15.34 6.42
C ALA A 73 13.98 -13.83 6.04
N GLY A 74 13.35 -12.97 6.82
CA GLY A 74 13.24 -11.54 6.57
C GLY A 74 11.97 -11.13 5.84
N GLY A 75 11.59 -9.87 6.05
CA GLY A 75 10.33 -9.32 5.57
C GLY A 75 9.13 -9.75 6.43
N GLY A 76 7.94 -9.53 5.89
CA GLY A 76 6.70 -9.70 6.61
C GLY A 76 5.51 -9.16 5.83
N GLY A 77 4.43 -8.90 6.54
CA GLY A 77 3.22 -8.34 5.96
C GLY A 77 2.21 -7.90 7.00
N GLN A 78 1.18 -7.26 6.48
CA GLN A 78 0.01 -6.85 7.23
C GLN A 78 -1.22 -7.37 6.48
N THR A 79 -1.93 -8.30 7.09
CA THR A 79 -3.18 -8.85 6.58
C THR A 79 -4.33 -8.14 7.28
N ARG A 80 -5.30 -7.64 6.51
CA ARG A 80 -6.52 -7.06 7.06
C ARG A 80 -7.73 -7.78 6.50
N VAL A 81 -8.60 -8.27 7.37
CA VAL A 81 -9.83 -8.97 7.00
C VAL A 81 -11.04 -8.33 7.67
N LEU A 82 -12.10 -8.08 6.89
CA LEU A 82 -13.39 -7.61 7.36
C LEU A 82 -14.45 -8.69 7.09
N ALA A 83 -15.37 -8.87 8.03
CA ALA A 83 -16.57 -9.68 7.86
C ALA A 83 -17.76 -8.88 8.41
N GLY A 84 -18.69 -8.51 7.54
CA GLY A 84 -19.77 -7.57 7.83
C GLY A 84 -21.13 -8.01 7.28
N GLU A 85 -22.06 -7.06 7.26
CA GLU A 85 -23.43 -7.21 6.78
C GLU A 85 -23.56 -6.88 5.28
N THR A 86 -22.99 -5.75 4.84
CA THR A 86 -23.03 -5.32 3.42
C THR A 86 -21.99 -6.08 2.61
N ILE A 87 -20.79 -6.17 3.17
CA ILE A 87 -19.66 -6.93 2.64
C ILE A 87 -19.52 -8.18 3.50
N GLU A 88 -19.97 -9.32 2.98
CA GLU A 88 -19.89 -10.62 3.68
C GLU A 88 -18.44 -10.92 4.11
N LYS A 89 -17.46 -10.66 3.24
CA LYS A 89 -16.03 -10.75 3.52
C LYS A 89 -15.20 -9.85 2.60
N ALA A 90 -14.22 -9.16 3.17
CA ALA A 90 -13.17 -8.46 2.44
C ALA A 90 -11.78 -8.78 3.02
N GLY A 91 -10.76 -8.72 2.16
CA GLY A 91 -9.37 -8.90 2.55
C GLY A 91 -8.47 -7.94 1.79
N VAL A 92 -7.63 -7.18 2.50
CA VAL A 92 -6.62 -6.29 1.92
C VAL A 92 -5.28 -6.67 2.55
N ASN A 93 -4.40 -7.26 1.75
CA ASN A 93 -3.14 -7.82 2.22
C ASN A 93 -1.96 -7.05 1.65
N PHE A 94 -1.02 -6.69 2.53
CA PHE A 94 0.26 -6.12 2.17
C PHE A 94 1.38 -7.08 2.57
N SER A 95 2.35 -7.26 1.70
CA SER A 95 3.54 -8.07 1.96
C SER A 95 4.78 -7.37 1.44
N HIS A 96 5.82 -7.31 2.26
CA HIS A 96 7.17 -6.95 1.85
C HIS A 96 8.11 -8.08 2.26
N VAL A 97 8.47 -8.92 1.30
CA VAL A 97 9.25 -10.14 1.54
C VAL A 97 10.68 -9.97 1.05
N ILE A 98 11.61 -10.53 1.82
CA ILE A 98 13.03 -10.58 1.48
C ILE A 98 13.41 -12.06 1.38
N GLY A 99 14.33 -12.38 0.47
CA GLY A 99 14.84 -13.74 0.32
C GLY A 99 16.10 -13.79 -0.51
N ASP A 100 16.92 -14.81 -0.25
CA ASP A 100 18.24 -14.96 -0.89
C ASP A 100 18.16 -15.62 -2.27
N HIS A 101 17.05 -16.31 -2.56
CA HIS A 101 16.87 -17.07 -3.78
C HIS A 101 15.46 -16.88 -4.34
N LEU A 102 15.40 -16.66 -5.65
CA LEU A 102 14.18 -16.71 -6.41
C LEU A 102 13.90 -18.17 -6.82
N PRO A 103 12.62 -18.57 -6.98
CA PRO A 103 12.29 -19.85 -7.59
C PRO A 103 12.81 -19.88 -9.05
N PRO A 104 13.13 -21.06 -9.63
CA PRO A 104 13.73 -21.16 -10.96
C PRO A 104 12.94 -20.53 -12.12
N SER A 105 11.67 -20.19 -11.90
CA SER A 105 10.75 -19.61 -12.88
C SER A 105 10.53 -18.10 -12.74
N ALA A 106 11.18 -17.45 -11.77
CA ALA A 106 11.03 -16.01 -11.53
C ALA A 106 11.79 -15.16 -12.57
#